data_AF-A0A9Q8V8I5-F1
#
_entry.id   AF-A0A9Q8V8I5-F1
#
_cell.length_a   1.000
_cell.length_b   1.000
_cell.length_c   1.000
_cell.angle_alpha   90.00
_cell.angle_beta   90.00
_cell.angle_gamma   90.00
#
_symmetry.space_group_name_H-M   'P 1'
#
loop_
_entity.id
_entity.type
_entity.pdbx_description
1 polymer ?
#
loop_
_entity_poly.entity_id
_entity_poly.type
_entity_poly.pdbx_seq_one_letter_code
_entity_poly.pdbx_strand_id
1 'polypeptide(L)'
;MLAPPHPWLTPCFACACTVLTALDMESLIEQVKRFALAARREHPIPTDFELMMGYHNLTTRSLRPHLKNPLPQSVLAPTFHALTTADNEALATLPLLSDQLSGQADKDAKQYIPSSFPDFPSRHTYRFTPQEDTSVRDSKKIREEAARTAEQGEDALRRLVRASKMRKQKEVKSLVERDTEGRERFRLWEATMKRFMGAEAGLRGDAAAADQVEIADHSMIVNCDAVFARKEVARMGKRGGGLPANGT
;
A
#
# COMPACT_ATOMS: atom_id res chain seq x y z
N MET A 1 -32.35 -69.66 -35.12
CA MET A 1 -32.97 -69.44 -33.79
C MET A 1 -31.87 -69.01 -32.84
N LEU A 2 -31.75 -67.70 -32.59
CA LEU A 2 -30.83 -67.17 -31.56
C LEU A 2 -31.51 -67.34 -30.20
N ALA A 3 -30.83 -68.00 -29.26
CA ALA A 3 -31.27 -68.05 -27.87
C ALA A 3 -31.28 -66.61 -27.29
N PRO A 4 -32.28 -66.23 -26.48
CA PRO A 4 -32.30 -64.93 -25.83
C PRO A 4 -31.15 -64.79 -24.83
N PRO A 5 -30.55 -63.60 -24.67
CA PRO A 5 -29.50 -63.38 -23.68
C PRO A 5 -30.06 -63.61 -22.27
N HIS A 6 -29.34 -64.40 -21.47
CA HIS A 6 -29.70 -64.75 -20.10
C HIS A 6 -29.89 -63.49 -19.21
N PRO A 7 -30.96 -63.41 -18.39
CA PRO A 7 -31.39 -62.18 -17.69
C PRO A 7 -30.53 -61.71 -16.50
N TRP A 8 -29.31 -62.23 -16.32
CA TRP A 8 -28.50 -62.03 -15.10
C TRP A 8 -27.28 -61.12 -15.29
N LEU A 9 -26.94 -60.75 -16.52
CA LEU A 9 -25.93 -59.72 -16.80
C LEU A 9 -26.62 -58.38 -17.02
N THR A 10 -27.11 -57.79 -15.93
CA THR A 10 -27.60 -56.41 -15.99
C THR A 10 -26.41 -55.47 -16.27
N PRO A 11 -26.60 -54.38 -17.03
CA PRO A 11 -25.54 -53.43 -17.33
C PRO A 11 -24.89 -52.83 -16.07
N CYS A 12 -25.65 -52.76 -14.96
CA CYS A 12 -25.13 -52.35 -13.65
C CYS A 12 -24.11 -53.34 -13.07
N PHE A 13 -24.31 -54.65 -13.24
CA PHE A 13 -23.37 -55.66 -12.75
C PHE A 13 -22.05 -55.62 -13.52
N ALA A 14 -22.11 -55.48 -14.86
CA ALA A 14 -20.91 -55.33 -15.68
C ALA A 14 -20.12 -54.06 -15.31
N CYS A 15 -20.81 -52.93 -15.10
CA CYS A 15 -20.19 -51.68 -14.65
C CYS A 15 -19.54 -51.84 -13.26
N ALA A 16 -20.24 -52.47 -12.31
CA ALA A 16 -19.70 -52.73 -10.98
C ALA A 16 -18.45 -53.62 -11.02
N CYS A 17 -18.45 -54.69 -11.83
CA CYS A 17 -17.26 -55.53 -12.01
C CYS A 17 -16.09 -54.73 -12.60
N THR A 18 -16.31 -53.89 -13.61
CA THR A 18 -15.22 -53.06 -14.17
C THR A 18 -14.65 -52.08 -13.16
N VAL A 19 -15.50 -51.47 -12.32
CA VAL A 19 -15.05 -50.57 -11.25
C VAL A 19 -14.26 -51.32 -10.19
N LEU A 20 -14.73 -52.50 -9.76
CA LEU A 20 -14.03 -53.34 -8.79
C LEU A 20 -12.66 -53.77 -9.31
N THR A 21 -12.56 -54.22 -10.56
CA THR A 21 -11.27 -54.58 -11.16
C THR A 21 -10.34 -53.37 -11.28
N ALA A 22 -10.86 -52.18 -11.55
CA ALA A 22 -10.04 -50.97 -11.62
C ALA A 22 -9.46 -50.59 -10.24
N LEU A 23 -10.28 -50.68 -9.19
CA LEU A 23 -9.88 -50.44 -7.81
C LEU A 23 -8.85 -51.48 -7.32
N ASP A 24 -9.05 -52.76 -7.67
CA ASP A 24 -8.10 -53.82 -7.33
C ASP A 24 -6.73 -53.58 -7.99
N MET A 25 -6.71 -53.13 -9.25
CA MET A 25 -5.47 -52.82 -9.97
C MET A 25 -4.74 -51.60 -9.37
N GLU A 26 -5.48 -50.58 -8.92
CA GLU A 26 -4.89 -49.42 -8.23
C GLU A 26 -4.21 -49.83 -6.92
N SER A 27 -4.89 -50.65 -6.11
CA SER A 27 -4.33 -51.21 -4.87
C SER A 27 -3.06 -52.03 -5.14
N LEU A 28 -3.07 -52.85 -6.21
CA LEU A 28 -1.93 -53.64 -6.65
C LEU A 28 -0.72 -52.77 -6.98
N ILE A 29 -0.93 -51.72 -7.78
CA ILE A 29 0.11 -50.78 -8.22
C ILE A 29 0.69 -50.02 -7.01
N GLU A 30 -0.17 -49.58 -6.10
CA GLU A 30 0.26 -48.89 -4.88
C GLU A 30 1.17 -49.78 -4.05
N GLN A 31 0.79 -51.06 -3.87
CA GLN A 31 1.56 -51.98 -3.05
C GLN A 31 2.91 -52.35 -3.68
N VAL A 32 2.97 -52.54 -5.01
CA VAL A 32 4.23 -52.75 -5.75
C VAL A 32 5.15 -51.53 -5.61
N LYS A 33 4.60 -50.31 -5.73
CA LYS A 33 5.37 -49.06 -5.54
C LYS A 33 5.92 -48.96 -4.13
N ARG A 34 5.12 -49.27 -3.11
CA ARG A 34 5.56 -49.26 -1.70
C ARG A 34 6.74 -50.20 -1.48
N PHE A 35 6.73 -51.41 -2.05
CA PHE A 35 7.85 -52.35 -1.93
C PHE A 35 9.11 -51.87 -2.67
N ALA A 36 8.96 -51.32 -3.88
CA ALA A 36 10.09 -50.76 -4.64
C ALA A 36 10.72 -49.57 -3.90
N LEU A 37 9.90 -48.63 -3.40
CA LEU A 37 10.34 -47.45 -2.66
C LEU A 37 10.96 -47.79 -1.30
N ALA A 38 10.44 -48.80 -0.59
CA ALA A 38 11.03 -49.30 0.65
C ALA A 38 12.46 -49.83 0.42
N ALA A 39 12.72 -50.39 -0.76
CA ALA A 39 14.05 -50.80 -1.19
C ALA A 39 14.85 -49.69 -1.90
N ARG A 40 14.36 -48.44 -1.87
CA ARG A 40 14.97 -47.26 -2.52
C ARG A 40 15.16 -47.40 -4.04
N ARG A 41 14.22 -48.08 -4.71
CA ARG A 41 14.22 -48.28 -6.16
C ARG A 41 13.06 -47.52 -6.79
N GLU A 42 13.36 -46.78 -7.86
CA GLU A 42 12.35 -46.05 -8.65
C GLU A 42 11.53 -46.98 -9.55
N HIS A 43 12.08 -48.15 -9.89
CA HIS A 43 11.43 -49.13 -10.74
C HIS A 43 11.24 -50.47 -10.01
N PRO A 44 10.02 -51.05 -10.05
CA PRO A 44 9.77 -52.35 -9.44
C PRO A 44 10.47 -53.47 -10.21
N ILE A 45 10.94 -54.48 -9.49
CA ILE A 45 11.54 -55.71 -10.04
C ILE A 45 10.58 -56.88 -9.84
N PRO A 46 10.78 -58.03 -10.51
CA PRO A 46 9.89 -59.19 -10.38
C PRO A 46 9.60 -59.65 -8.94
N THR A 47 10.57 -59.53 -8.04
CA THR A 47 10.41 -59.86 -6.61
C THR A 47 9.37 -58.98 -5.91
N ASP A 48 9.21 -57.72 -6.30
CA ASP A 48 8.20 -56.83 -5.71
C ASP A 48 6.78 -57.28 -6.07
N PHE A 49 6.61 -57.83 -7.28
CA PHE A 49 5.34 -58.42 -7.71
C PHE A 49 5.04 -59.71 -6.93
N GLU A 50 6.06 -60.52 -6.61
CA GLU A 50 5.90 -61.69 -5.76
C GLU A 50 5.47 -61.32 -4.33
N LEU A 51 6.09 -60.28 -3.75
CA LEU A 51 5.71 -59.75 -2.44
C LEU A 51 4.30 -59.16 -2.43
N MET A 52 3.92 -58.41 -3.47
CA MET A 52 2.57 -57.90 -3.64
C MET A 52 1.56 -59.05 -3.77
N MET A 53 1.84 -60.08 -4.57
CA MET A 53 0.93 -61.22 -4.69
C MET A 53 0.73 -61.89 -3.33
N GLY A 54 1.81 -62.07 -2.55
CA GLY A 54 1.75 -62.57 -1.18
C GLY A 54 0.89 -61.70 -0.25
N TYR A 55 0.98 -60.38 -0.37
CA TYR A 55 0.16 -59.42 0.39
C TYR A 55 -1.34 -59.58 0.09
N HIS A 56 -1.71 -59.89 -1.16
CA HIS A 56 -3.10 -60.16 -1.57
C HIS A 56 -3.50 -61.64 -1.42
N ASN A 57 -2.73 -62.45 -0.68
CA ASN A 57 -2.97 -63.89 -0.50
C ASN A 57 -3.01 -64.70 -1.82
N LEU A 58 -2.30 -64.21 -2.84
CA LEU A 58 -2.10 -64.89 -4.12
C LEU A 58 -0.71 -65.53 -4.16
N THR A 59 -0.62 -66.71 -4.75
CA THR A 59 0.66 -67.40 -4.93
C THR A 59 0.98 -67.52 -6.41
N THR A 60 2.24 -67.42 -6.81
CA THR A 60 2.69 -67.64 -8.21
C THR A 60 2.18 -68.95 -8.82
N ARG A 61 1.91 -69.97 -7.99
CA ARG A 61 1.32 -71.26 -8.41
C ARG A 61 -0.12 -71.12 -8.93
N SER A 62 -0.93 -70.22 -8.37
CA SER A 62 -2.31 -70.02 -8.83
C SER A 62 -2.40 -69.38 -10.21
N LEU A 63 -1.32 -68.77 -10.70
CA LEU A 63 -1.24 -68.19 -12.04
C LEU A 63 -0.95 -69.22 -13.14
N ARG A 64 -0.41 -70.40 -12.79
CA ARG A 64 -0.03 -71.43 -13.79
C ARG A 64 -1.18 -71.87 -14.69
N PRO A 65 -2.42 -72.09 -14.20
CA PRO A 65 -3.56 -72.43 -15.05
C PRO A 65 -3.90 -71.34 -16.08
N HIS A 66 -3.55 -70.08 -15.77
CA HIS A 66 -3.86 -68.91 -16.60
C HIS A 66 -2.76 -68.57 -17.61
N LEU A 67 -1.67 -69.36 -17.68
CA LEU A 67 -0.60 -69.18 -18.69
C LEU A 67 -1.11 -69.39 -20.13
N LYS A 68 -2.16 -70.20 -20.31
CA LYS A 68 -2.83 -70.38 -21.59
C LYS A 68 -4.09 -69.55 -21.61
N ASN A 69 -4.06 -68.42 -22.31
CA ASN A 69 -5.24 -67.58 -22.48
C ASN A 69 -6.28 -68.34 -23.33
N PRO A 70 -7.54 -68.46 -22.90
CA PRO A 70 -8.61 -69.06 -23.71
C PRO A 70 -8.96 -68.26 -24.97
N LEU A 71 -8.51 -67.01 -25.08
CA LEU A 71 -8.81 -66.12 -26.19
C LEU A 71 -7.74 -66.18 -27.30
N PRO A 72 -8.13 -66.05 -28.58
CA PRO A 72 -7.19 -66.01 -29.69
C PRO A 72 -6.33 -64.73 -29.63
N GLN A 73 -5.06 -64.85 -30.03
CA GLN A 73 -4.07 -63.77 -29.97
C GLN A 73 -4.51 -62.49 -30.71
N SER A 74 -5.33 -62.61 -31.74
CA SER A 74 -5.88 -61.49 -32.51
C SER A 74 -6.76 -60.55 -31.69
N VAL A 75 -7.36 -61.04 -30.60
CA VAL A 75 -8.22 -60.24 -29.70
C VAL A 75 -7.42 -59.69 -28.51
N LEU A 76 -6.21 -60.21 -28.28
CA LEU A 76 -5.36 -59.84 -27.14
C LEU A 76 -4.48 -58.62 -27.39
N ALA A 77 -4.21 -58.29 -28.66
CA ALA A 77 -3.40 -57.13 -29.00
C ALA A 77 -4.17 -55.85 -28.67
N PRO A 78 -3.73 -55.02 -27.71
CA PRO A 78 -4.38 -53.76 -27.42
C PRO A 78 -4.24 -52.80 -28.61
N THR A 79 -5.34 -52.15 -28.98
CA THR A 79 -5.32 -51.08 -29.98
C THR A 79 -4.76 -49.82 -29.32
N PHE A 80 -3.47 -49.55 -29.54
CA PHE A 80 -2.88 -48.27 -29.15
C PHE A 80 -3.34 -47.18 -30.12
N HIS A 81 -3.97 -46.14 -29.59
CA HIS A 81 -4.20 -44.91 -30.34
C HIS A 81 -2.99 -43.99 -30.12
N ALA A 82 -2.51 -43.37 -31.21
CA ALA A 82 -1.55 -42.30 -31.07
C ALA A 82 -2.23 -41.16 -30.30
N LEU A 83 -1.70 -40.84 -29.13
CA LEU A 83 -2.12 -39.64 -28.42
C LEU A 83 -1.79 -38.45 -29.31
N THR A 84 -2.79 -37.62 -29.59
CA THR A 84 -2.56 -36.32 -30.22
C THR A 84 -1.60 -35.55 -29.30
N THR A 85 -0.40 -35.27 -29.80
CA THR A 85 0.55 -34.40 -29.11
C THR A 85 -0.18 -33.08 -28.82
N ALA A 86 -0.13 -32.62 -27.57
CA ALA A 86 -0.79 -31.38 -27.18
C ALA A 86 -0.42 -30.25 -28.15
N ASP A 87 -1.42 -29.54 -28.64
CA ASP A 87 -1.21 -28.43 -29.58
C ASP A 87 -0.32 -27.40 -28.89
N ASN A 88 0.88 -27.17 -29.43
CA ASN A 88 1.79 -26.13 -28.94
C ASN A 88 1.11 -24.75 -28.93
N GLU A 89 0.12 -24.56 -29.79
CA GLU A 89 -0.69 -23.34 -29.88
C GLU A 89 -1.62 -23.16 -28.67
N ALA A 90 -2.10 -24.24 -28.04
CA ALA A 90 -2.85 -24.16 -26.78
C ALA A 90 -1.99 -23.70 -25.60
N LEU A 91 -0.66 -23.87 -25.69
CA LEU A 91 0.32 -23.39 -24.72
C LEU A 91 0.87 -21.99 -25.07
N ALA A 92 0.54 -21.45 -26.24
CA ALA A 92 0.95 -20.11 -26.64
C ALA A 92 0.13 -19.07 -25.87
N THR A 93 0.69 -18.59 -24.77
CA THR A 93 0.14 -17.45 -24.03
C THR A 93 0.11 -16.21 -24.92
N LEU A 94 -1.05 -15.54 -24.99
CA LEU A 94 -1.20 -14.25 -25.66
C LEU A 94 -0.09 -13.28 -25.20
N PRO A 95 0.44 -12.44 -26.10
CA PRO A 95 1.52 -11.52 -25.76
C PRO A 95 1.07 -10.56 -24.64
N LEU A 96 1.63 -10.75 -23.44
CA LEU A 96 1.32 -9.95 -22.25
C LEU A 96 1.88 -8.53 -22.34
N LEU A 97 2.92 -8.35 -23.17
CA LEU A 97 3.69 -7.13 -23.32
C LEU A 97 3.72 -6.77 -24.82
N SER A 98 3.88 -5.47 -25.12
CA SER A 98 4.09 -5.03 -26.49
C SER A 98 5.42 -5.54 -27.04
N ASP A 99 5.53 -5.69 -28.36
CA ASP A 99 6.73 -6.19 -29.05
C ASP A 99 8.01 -5.42 -28.68
N GLN A 100 7.88 -4.12 -28.35
CA GLN A 100 8.98 -3.25 -27.92
C GLN A 100 9.52 -3.58 -26.53
N LEU A 101 8.68 -4.14 -25.64
CA LEU A 101 9.04 -4.53 -24.28
C LEU A 101 9.33 -6.04 -24.16
N SER A 102 8.98 -6.83 -25.17
CA SER A 102 9.25 -8.25 -25.25
C SER A 102 10.75 -8.53 -25.41
N GLY A 103 11.24 -9.60 -24.78
CA GLY A 103 12.62 -10.08 -24.95
C GLY A 103 12.83 -10.91 -26.21
N GLN A 104 11.81 -11.07 -27.06
CA GLN A 104 11.88 -11.86 -28.29
C GLN A 104 12.93 -11.33 -29.28
N ALA A 105 13.00 -10.01 -29.49
CA ALA A 105 13.99 -9.41 -30.40
C ALA A 105 15.45 -9.68 -29.95
N ASP A 106 15.70 -9.68 -28.63
CA ASP A 106 17.02 -9.98 -28.07
C ASP A 106 17.39 -11.47 -28.21
N LYS A 107 16.40 -12.36 -28.22
CA LYS A 107 16.57 -13.80 -28.48
C LYS A 107 16.86 -14.06 -29.95
N ASP A 108 16.09 -13.43 -30.84
CA ASP A 108 16.26 -13.58 -32.29
C ASP A 108 17.61 -13.04 -32.78
N ALA A 109 18.16 -12.02 -32.10
CA ALA A 109 19.51 -11.52 -32.35
C ALA A 109 20.62 -12.54 -32.01
N LYS A 110 20.33 -13.55 -31.19
CA LYS A 110 21.31 -14.52 -30.66
C LYS A 110 21.10 -15.90 -31.28
N GLN A 111 21.71 -16.13 -32.44
CA GLN A 111 21.59 -17.37 -33.22
C GLN A 111 22.00 -18.67 -32.49
N TYR A 112 22.81 -18.58 -31.42
CA TYR A 112 23.21 -19.74 -30.63
C TYR A 112 22.11 -20.25 -29.69
N ILE A 113 21.01 -19.52 -29.55
CA ILE A 113 19.91 -19.87 -28.66
C ILE A 113 18.87 -20.68 -29.43
N PRO A 114 18.51 -21.90 -28.98
CA PRO A 114 17.50 -22.71 -29.64
C PRO A 114 16.12 -22.03 -29.64
N SER A 115 15.38 -22.21 -30.74
CA SER A 115 13.99 -21.72 -30.86
C SER A 115 13.03 -22.37 -29.86
N SER A 116 13.38 -23.56 -29.34
CA SER A 116 12.60 -24.29 -28.32
C SER A 116 12.63 -23.62 -26.95
N PHE A 117 13.58 -22.73 -26.69
CA PHE A 117 13.61 -21.99 -25.44
C PHE A 117 12.50 -20.94 -25.40
N PRO A 118 11.93 -20.63 -24.23
CA PRO A 118 11.01 -19.50 -24.10
C PRO A 118 11.71 -18.19 -24.47
N ASP A 119 10.92 -17.17 -24.80
CA ASP A 119 11.45 -15.83 -25.05
C ASP A 119 12.07 -15.24 -23.77
N PHE A 120 13.03 -14.34 -23.93
CA PHE A 120 13.61 -13.65 -22.79
C PHE A 120 12.53 -12.84 -22.06
N PRO A 121 12.64 -12.70 -20.73
CA PRO A 121 11.75 -11.82 -19.98
C PRO A 121 11.93 -10.37 -20.46
N SER A 122 10.98 -9.51 -20.09
CA SER A 122 10.96 -8.12 -20.55
C SER A 122 12.28 -7.40 -20.30
N ARG A 123 12.62 -6.43 -21.15
CA ARG A 123 13.87 -5.65 -21.02
C ARG A 123 14.05 -5.00 -19.64
N HIS A 124 12.97 -4.68 -18.95
CA HIS A 124 12.96 -4.10 -17.60
C HIS A 124 13.33 -5.09 -16.49
N THR A 125 13.35 -6.38 -16.78
CA THR A 125 13.71 -7.43 -15.81
C THR A 125 15.21 -7.43 -15.52
N TYR A 126 16.05 -7.15 -16.51
CA TYR A 126 17.51 -7.15 -16.38
C TYR A 126 18.14 -5.76 -16.42
N ARG A 127 17.45 -4.80 -17.04
CA ARG A 127 17.90 -3.40 -17.04
C ARG A 127 17.25 -2.69 -15.86
N PHE A 128 18.06 -2.33 -14.88
CA PHE A 128 17.66 -1.37 -13.84
C PHE A 128 17.11 -0.12 -14.54
N THR A 129 15.80 0.11 -14.42
CA THR A 129 15.20 1.39 -14.81
C THR A 129 15.72 2.39 -13.79
N PRO A 130 16.58 3.36 -14.17
CA PRO A 130 16.89 4.45 -13.27
C PRO A 130 15.56 5.11 -12.96
N GLN A 131 15.16 5.04 -11.70
CA GLN A 131 14.05 5.86 -11.23
C GLN A 131 14.52 7.29 -11.46
N GLU A 132 13.84 8.03 -12.35
CA GLU A 132 14.04 9.46 -12.41
C GLU A 132 13.58 10.00 -11.06
N ASP A 133 14.52 10.18 -10.14
CA ASP A 133 14.31 10.96 -8.95
C ASP A 133 13.98 12.37 -9.42
N THR A 134 12.69 12.65 -9.60
CA THR A 134 12.11 13.98 -9.86
C THR A 134 12.37 14.97 -8.71
N SER A 135 13.20 14.57 -7.74
CA SER A 135 13.48 15.28 -6.51
C SER A 135 14.98 15.22 -6.22
N VAL A 136 15.80 15.81 -7.11
CA VAL A 136 17.02 16.51 -6.65
C VAL A 136 16.54 17.71 -5.84
N ARG A 137 16.09 17.45 -4.61
CA ARG A 137 15.61 18.45 -3.66
C ARG A 137 16.84 19.00 -2.96
N ASP A 138 17.42 20.06 -3.52
CA ASP A 138 18.54 20.76 -2.91
C ASP A 138 18.19 21.14 -1.47
N SER A 139 18.81 20.45 -0.51
CA SER A 139 18.52 20.62 0.92
C SER A 139 18.71 22.06 1.40
N LYS A 140 19.65 22.79 0.79
CA LYS A 140 19.87 24.22 1.03
C LYS A 140 18.67 25.07 0.61
N LYS A 141 18.13 24.81 -0.59
CA LYS A 141 16.97 25.53 -1.14
C LYS A 141 15.71 25.28 -0.30
N ILE A 142 15.49 24.04 0.16
CA ILE A 142 14.37 23.73 1.06
C ILE A 142 14.50 24.48 2.39
N ARG A 143 15.70 24.52 2.98
CA ARG A 143 15.94 25.23 4.25
C ARG A 143 15.76 26.73 4.09
N GLU A 144 16.22 27.30 2.98
CA GLU A 144 16.06 28.71 2.66
C GLU A 144 14.58 29.08 2.44
N GLU A 145 13.84 28.28 1.67
CA GLU A 145 12.40 28.48 1.47
C GLU A 145 11.62 28.38 2.78
N ALA A 146 11.95 27.39 3.62
CA ALA A 146 11.35 27.25 4.95
C ALA A 146 11.67 28.44 5.87
N ALA A 147 12.93 28.92 5.88
CA ALA A 147 13.33 30.09 6.65
C ALA A 147 12.59 31.35 6.20
N ARG A 148 12.47 31.58 4.88
CA ARG A 148 11.72 32.71 4.33
C ARG A 148 10.23 32.63 4.70
N THR A 149 9.63 31.45 4.65
CA THR A 149 8.23 31.26 5.06
C THR A 149 8.05 31.52 6.56
N ALA A 150 9.02 31.15 7.40
CA ALA A 150 9.00 31.42 8.83
C ALA A 150 9.10 32.93 9.12
N GLU A 151 10.03 33.64 8.47
CA GLU A 151 10.19 35.09 8.59
C GLU A 151 8.91 35.84 8.17
N GLN A 152 8.32 35.46 7.03
CA GLN A 152 7.05 36.02 6.57
C GLN A 152 5.90 35.77 7.57
N GLY A 153 5.86 34.59 8.18
CA GLY A 153 4.90 34.25 9.21
C GLY A 153 5.07 35.10 10.48
N GLU A 154 6.30 35.32 10.91
CA GLU A 154 6.60 36.17 12.07
C GLU A 154 6.24 37.63 11.81
N ASP A 155 6.62 38.17 10.66
CA ASP A 155 6.32 39.55 10.28
C ASP A 155 4.81 39.80 10.17
N ALA A 156 4.07 38.84 9.62
CA ALA A 156 2.61 38.88 9.60
C ALA A 156 2.03 38.93 11.03
N LEU A 157 2.55 38.10 11.95
CA LEU A 157 2.13 38.11 13.35
C LEU A 157 2.48 39.41 14.07
N ARG A 158 3.68 39.97 13.85
CA ARG A 158 4.08 41.27 14.38
C ARG A 158 3.12 42.36 13.92
N ARG A 159 2.79 42.40 12.63
CA ARG A 159 1.81 43.35 12.07
C ARG A 159 0.42 43.19 12.67
N LEU A 160 -0.06 41.95 12.83
CA LEU A 160 -1.35 41.67 13.47
C LEU A 160 -1.40 42.13 14.92
N VAL A 161 -0.35 41.85 15.70
CA VAL A 161 -0.26 42.26 17.11
C VAL A 161 -0.20 43.78 17.23
N ARG A 162 0.58 44.46 16.38
CA ARG A 162 0.61 45.94 16.32
C ARG A 162 -0.76 46.51 16.00
N ALA A 163 -1.43 46.01 14.96
CA ALA A 163 -2.78 46.44 14.61
C ALA A 163 -3.80 46.22 15.75
N SER A 164 -3.70 45.09 16.47
CA SER A 164 -4.54 44.79 17.64
C SER A 164 -4.28 45.75 18.80
N LYS A 165 -3.01 46.08 19.08
CA LYS A 165 -2.62 47.08 20.09
C LYS A 165 -3.13 48.48 19.72
N MET A 166 -2.90 48.94 18.49
CA MET A 166 -3.40 50.22 17.99
C MET A 166 -4.92 50.33 18.12
N ARG A 167 -5.65 49.25 17.77
CA ARG A 167 -7.11 49.18 17.92
C ARG A 167 -7.53 49.37 19.37
N LYS A 168 -6.90 48.67 20.31
CA LYS A 168 -7.17 48.83 21.75
C LYS A 168 -6.82 50.24 22.25
N GLN A 169 -5.70 50.81 21.82
CA GLN A 169 -5.30 52.16 22.20
C GLN A 169 -6.30 53.21 21.71
N LYS A 170 -6.77 53.08 20.46
CA LYS A 170 -7.80 53.97 19.89
C LYS A 170 -9.10 53.88 20.67
N GLU A 171 -9.48 52.69 21.12
CA GLU A 171 -10.65 52.51 21.99
C GLU A 171 -10.47 53.13 23.39
N VAL A 172 -9.28 53.03 24.00
CA VAL A 172 -9.01 53.67 25.29
C VAL A 172 -8.96 55.20 25.14
N LYS A 173 -8.30 55.69 24.09
CA LYS A 173 -8.27 57.13 23.77
C LYS A 173 -9.67 57.68 23.59
N SER A 174 -10.53 57.01 22.83
CA SER A 174 -11.91 57.46 22.63
C SER A 174 -12.77 57.40 23.89
N LEU A 175 -12.48 56.52 24.85
CA LEU A 175 -13.12 56.51 26.16
C LEU A 175 -12.65 57.69 27.04
N VAL A 176 -11.34 57.95 27.07
CA VAL A 176 -10.75 59.01 27.90
C VAL A 176 -11.10 60.41 27.37
N GLU A 177 -11.19 60.59 26.05
CA GLU A 177 -11.57 61.86 25.42
C GLU A 177 -13.04 62.26 25.64
N ARG A 178 -13.90 61.33 26.08
CA ARG A 178 -15.29 61.63 26.44
C ARG A 178 -15.43 62.35 27.79
N ASP A 179 -14.40 62.29 28.62
CA ASP A 179 -14.35 62.98 29.92
C ASP A 179 -13.50 64.26 29.80
N THR A 180 -13.99 65.39 30.35
CA THR A 180 -13.32 66.69 30.23
C THR A 180 -11.96 66.68 30.94
N GLU A 181 -11.91 66.04 32.10
CA GLU A 181 -10.70 65.86 32.92
C GLU A 181 -9.75 64.82 32.29
N GLY A 182 -10.31 63.74 31.72
CA GLY A 182 -9.56 62.71 31.00
C GLY A 182 -8.82 63.28 29.79
N ARG A 183 -9.45 64.19 29.04
CA ARG A 183 -8.87 64.79 27.83
C ARG A 183 -7.59 65.57 28.09
N GLU A 184 -7.55 66.41 29.12
CA GLU A 184 -6.34 67.20 29.45
C GLU A 184 -5.21 66.31 30.00
N ARG A 185 -5.54 65.27 30.79
CA ARG A 185 -4.55 64.28 31.24
C ARG A 185 -3.97 63.48 30.07
N PHE A 186 -4.81 63.06 29.12
CA PHE A 186 -4.36 62.35 27.92
C PHE A 186 -3.45 63.23 27.06
N ARG A 187 -3.80 64.52 26.90
CA ARG A 187 -2.98 65.50 26.17
C ARG A 187 -1.60 65.68 26.80
N LEU A 188 -1.53 65.82 28.13
CA LEU A 188 -0.26 65.97 28.85
C LEU A 188 0.59 64.70 28.77
N TRP A 189 -0.04 63.53 28.88
CA TRP A 189 0.62 62.23 28.70
C TRP A 189 1.17 62.06 27.27
N GLU A 190 0.37 62.38 26.25
CA GLU A 190 0.76 62.29 24.84
C GLU A 190 1.95 63.22 24.54
N ALA A 191 1.92 64.47 25.02
CA ALA A 191 3.03 65.42 24.87
C ALA A 191 4.32 64.92 25.55
N THR A 192 4.19 64.33 26.74
CA THR A 192 5.33 63.77 27.49
C THR A 192 5.91 62.54 26.78
N MET A 193 5.06 61.65 26.27
CA MET A 193 5.48 60.45 25.56
C MET A 193 6.15 60.77 24.22
N LYS A 194 5.60 61.73 23.46
CA LYS A 194 6.23 62.24 22.23
C LYS A 194 7.62 62.82 22.49
N ARG A 195 7.79 63.57 23.59
CA ARG A 195 9.10 64.10 24.00
C ARG A 195 10.08 62.98 24.37
N PHE A 196 9.63 61.95 25.08
CA PHE A 196 10.47 60.82 25.47
C PHE A 196 10.94 60.01 24.25
N MET A 197 10.03 59.70 23.32
CA MET A 197 10.36 58.97 22.09
C MET A 197 11.25 59.80 21.13
N GLY A 198 10.99 61.10 21.01
CA GLY A 198 11.83 62.00 20.19
C GLY A 198 13.26 62.15 20.74
N ALA A 199 13.44 62.03 22.05
CA ALA A 199 14.76 62.05 22.69
C ALA A 199 15.52 60.72 22.54
N GLU A 200 14.83 59.56 22.55
CA GLU A 200 15.46 58.25 22.33
C GLU A 200 15.87 58.02 20.87
N ALA A 201 15.07 58.49 19.90
CA ALA A 201 15.37 58.33 18.49
C ALA A 201 16.63 59.10 18.06
N GLY A 202 16.93 60.23 18.72
CA GLY A 202 18.15 61.00 18.50
C GLY A 202 19.44 60.30 18.96
N LEU A 203 19.36 59.30 19.83
CA LEU A 203 20.50 58.52 20.34
C LEU A 203 20.82 57.28 19.49
N ARG A 204 19.87 56.78 18.70
CA ARG A 204 20.04 55.58 17.84
C ARG A 204 20.47 55.86 16.40
N GLY A 205 20.65 57.12 16.01
CA GLY A 205 21.21 57.48 14.70
C GLY A 205 20.28 57.30 13.49
N ASP A 206 19.02 56.90 13.70
CA ASP A 206 18.02 56.73 12.63
C ASP A 206 16.90 57.79 12.77
N ALA A 207 17.20 59.01 12.33
CA ALA A 207 16.22 60.11 12.31
C ALA A 207 14.99 59.81 11.42
N ALA A 208 15.11 58.90 10.45
CA ALA A 208 14.03 58.49 9.55
C ALA A 208 13.09 57.43 10.15
N ALA A 209 13.52 56.66 11.14
CA ALA A 209 12.67 55.67 11.82
C ALA A 209 11.83 56.30 12.94
N ALA A 210 12.24 57.46 13.45
CA ALA A 210 11.57 58.18 14.53
C ALA A 210 10.12 58.56 14.18
N ASP A 211 9.85 58.91 12.93
CA ASP A 211 8.53 59.32 12.44
C ASP A 211 7.57 58.12 12.25
N GLN A 212 8.12 56.91 12.16
CA GLN A 212 7.37 55.65 12.01
C GLN A 212 7.15 54.90 13.33
N VAL A 213 7.82 55.32 14.41
CA VAL A 213 7.64 54.75 15.75
C VAL A 213 6.36 55.31 16.37
N GLU A 214 5.24 54.63 16.11
CA GLU A 214 3.98 54.96 16.74
C GLU A 214 4.04 54.67 18.26
N ILE A 215 3.42 55.55 19.06
CA ILE A 215 3.28 55.41 20.53
C ILE A 215 2.73 54.02 20.92
N ALA A 216 1.99 53.37 20.02
CA ALA A 216 1.43 52.03 20.17
C ALA A 216 2.48 50.91 20.27
N ASP A 217 3.67 51.08 19.69
CA ASP A 217 4.73 50.07 19.70
C ASP A 217 5.46 50.01 21.04
N HIS A 218 5.53 51.14 21.75
CA HIS A 218 6.30 51.31 23.00
C HIS A 218 5.42 51.39 24.25
N SER A 219 4.12 51.66 24.09
CA SER A 219 3.19 51.68 25.23
C SER A 219 2.74 50.27 25.60
N MET A 220 2.92 49.91 26.88
CA MET A 220 2.28 48.75 27.48
C MET A 220 0.83 49.11 27.83
N ILE A 221 -0.12 48.61 27.04
CA ILE A 221 -1.53 48.60 27.48
C ILE A 221 -1.66 47.48 28.49
N VAL A 222 -1.64 47.82 29.78
CA VAL A 222 -1.92 46.87 30.86
C VAL A 222 -3.38 46.46 30.77
N ASN A 223 -3.63 45.15 30.81
CA ASN A 223 -4.99 44.63 30.77
C ASN A 223 -5.68 44.96 32.11
N CYS A 224 -6.55 45.96 32.12
CA CYS A 224 -7.34 46.33 33.29
C CYS A 224 -8.50 45.35 33.56
N ASP A 225 -8.63 44.26 32.79
CA ASP A 225 -9.64 43.21 32.99
C ASP A 225 -9.21 42.13 33.99
N ALA A 226 -8.04 42.27 34.63
CA ALA A 226 -7.67 41.41 35.75
C ALA A 226 -8.64 41.64 36.92
N VAL A 227 -9.00 40.55 37.64
CA VAL A 227 -10.03 40.47 38.70
C VAL A 227 -9.97 41.59 39.76
N PHE A 228 -8.85 42.31 39.89
CA PHE A 228 -8.63 43.37 40.87
C PHE A 228 -8.45 44.78 40.29
N ALA A 229 -8.72 45.00 39.01
CA ALA A 229 -8.56 46.32 38.40
C ALA A 229 -9.87 47.15 38.40
N ARG A 230 -9.71 48.47 38.23
CA ARG A 230 -10.79 49.48 38.33
C ARG A 230 -11.95 49.13 37.39
N LYS A 231 -13.15 48.98 37.96
CA LYS A 231 -14.40 48.65 37.26
C LYS A 231 -14.61 49.56 36.04
N GLU A 232 -14.74 48.96 34.85
CA GLU A 232 -15.01 49.71 33.62
C GLU A 232 -16.32 50.52 33.72
N VAL A 233 -16.30 51.72 33.14
CA VAL A 233 -17.52 52.52 32.93
C VAL A 233 -18.28 51.89 31.75
N ALA A 234 -19.50 51.43 32.01
CA ALA A 234 -20.32 50.74 31.04
C ALA A 234 -20.50 51.55 29.75
N ARG A 235 -20.07 50.99 28.62
CA ARG A 235 -20.44 51.50 27.30
C ARG A 235 -21.93 51.23 27.10
N MET A 236 -22.73 52.28 26.95
CA MET A 236 -24.10 52.15 26.44
C MET A 236 -24.04 51.53 25.04
N GLY A 237 -24.42 50.25 24.90
CA GLY A 237 -24.63 49.62 23.59
C GLY A 237 -24.10 48.19 23.36
N LYS A 238 -23.49 47.49 24.33
CA LYS A 238 -23.09 46.09 24.12
C LYS A 238 -23.91 45.15 25.00
N ARG A 239 -24.83 44.38 24.38
CA ARG A 239 -25.57 43.28 25.04
C ARG A 239 -24.56 42.28 25.59
N GLY A 240 -24.62 42.04 26.90
CA GLY A 240 -23.78 41.06 27.58
C GLY A 240 -24.08 39.65 27.08
N GLY A 241 -23.06 38.96 26.58
CA GLY A 241 -23.10 37.52 26.40
C GLY A 241 -23.04 36.87 27.78
N GLY A 242 -24.00 35.99 28.06
CA GLY A 242 -24.21 35.37 29.36
C GLY A 242 -23.02 34.55 29.85
N LEU A 243 -22.81 34.60 31.16
CA LEU A 243 -22.02 33.65 31.94
C LEU A 243 -22.71 32.28 31.92
N PRO A 244 -22.01 31.15 31.73
CA PRO A 244 -22.51 29.87 32.20
C PRO A 244 -22.29 29.79 33.72
N ALA A 245 -23.41 29.64 34.43
CA ALA A 245 -23.46 29.36 35.86
C ALA A 245 -23.31 27.85 36.13
N ASN A 246 -22.77 27.55 37.31
CA ASN A 246 -22.68 26.26 38.01
C ASN A 246 -21.65 25.26 37.49
N GLY A 247 -20.94 24.51 38.33
CA GLY A 247 -21.07 24.30 39.78
C GLY A 247 -20.50 22.91 40.13
N THR A 248 -19.92 22.80 41.33
CA THR A 248 -19.20 21.68 41.96
C THR A 248 -17.85 21.28 41.37
#